data_AF-A0AAW5EDH2-F1
#
_entry.id   AF-A0AAW5EDH2-F1
#
_cell.length_a   1.000
_cell.length_b   1.000
_cell.length_c   1.000
_cell.angle_alpha   90.00
_cell.angle_beta   90.00
_cell.angle_gamma   90.00
#
_symmetry.space_group_name_H-M   'P 1'
#
loop_
_entity.id
_entity.type
_entity.pdbx_description
1 polymer ?
#
loop_
_entity_poly.entity_id
_entity_poly.type
_entity_poly.pdbx_seq_one_letter_code
_entity_poly.pdbx_strand_id
1 'polypeptide(L)'
;MKRIILSGVFILLCFSIFGGSITNAEPINSEDETKVELSDEQKKELDALFTDLLETRKAIINKYVEFGIFSQEKADKKLSWLDKHYTKMKENGYVPMKGAHKHKGENHKD
;
A
#
# COMPACT_ATOMS: atom_id res chain seq x y z
N MET A 1 19.45 3.64 -49.86
CA MET A 1 18.26 2.86 -49.42
C MET A 1 18.53 1.84 -48.31
N LYS A 2 19.78 1.45 -47.99
CA LYS A 2 20.03 0.47 -46.91
C LYS A 2 19.99 1.04 -45.47
N ARG A 3 20.10 2.36 -45.31
CA ARG A 3 20.04 3.05 -43.99
C ARG A 3 18.62 3.41 -43.53
N ILE A 4 17.67 3.51 -44.47
CA ILE A 4 16.26 3.81 -44.16
C ILE A 4 15.51 2.52 -43.78
N ILE A 5 15.94 1.37 -44.35
CA ILE A 5 15.41 0.05 -43.98
C ILE A 5 15.80 -0.33 -42.55
N LEU A 6 16.94 0.16 -42.05
CA LEU A 6 17.40 -0.12 -40.68
C LEU A 6 16.62 0.63 -39.59
N SER A 7 16.01 1.78 -39.91
CA SER A 7 15.15 2.54 -38.98
C SER A 7 13.69 2.06 -38.97
N GLY A 8 13.21 1.44 -40.06
CA GLY A 8 11.84 0.92 -40.15
C GLY A 8 11.60 -0.35 -39.32
N VAL A 9 12.65 -1.16 -39.08
CA VAL A 9 12.56 -2.38 -38.26
C VAL A 9 12.57 -2.06 -36.75
N PHE A 10 13.17 -0.93 -36.35
CA PHE A 10 13.27 -0.55 -34.93
C PHE A 10 11.94 -0.04 -34.36
N ILE A 11 11.12 0.64 -35.18
CA ILE A 11 9.80 1.15 -34.77
C ILE A 11 8.78 0.01 -34.59
N LEU A 12 8.97 -1.11 -35.29
CA LEU A 12 8.09 -2.28 -35.22
C LEU A 12 8.38 -3.17 -33.99
N LEU A 13 9.51 -2.95 -33.29
CA LEU A 13 9.88 -3.68 -32.07
C LEU A 13 9.32 -3.02 -30.79
N CYS A 14 8.85 -1.77 -30.84
CA CYS A 14 8.37 -1.04 -29.66
C CYS A 14 6.88 -1.28 -29.35
N PHE A 15 6.12 -1.91 -30.25
CA PHE A 15 4.67 -2.09 -30.08
C PHE A 15 4.27 -3.37 -29.32
N SER A 16 5.22 -4.24 -28.98
CA SER A 16 4.96 -5.56 -28.37
C SER A 16 5.05 -5.60 -26.83
N ILE A 17 5.27 -4.47 -26.15
CA ILE A 17 5.38 -4.42 -24.67
C ILE A 17 4.07 -3.98 -24.00
N PHE A 18 2.99 -3.72 -24.75
CA PHE A 18 1.66 -3.46 -24.17
C PHE A 18 0.82 -4.74 -24.02
N GLY A 19 1.46 -5.83 -23.57
CA GLY A 19 0.77 -7.03 -23.11
C GLY A 19 0.32 -6.82 -21.67
N GLY A 20 -0.75 -6.04 -21.47
CA GLY A 20 -1.38 -5.88 -20.17
C GLY A 20 -1.83 -7.24 -19.64
N SER A 21 -1.16 -7.74 -18.59
CA SER A 21 -1.64 -8.89 -17.84
C SER A 21 -3.00 -8.53 -17.23
N ILE A 22 -4.09 -9.06 -17.82
CA ILE A 22 -5.38 -9.07 -17.16
C ILE A 22 -5.25 -10.06 -16.01
N THR A 23 -4.95 -9.56 -14.81
CA THR A 23 -4.98 -10.38 -13.60
C THR A 23 -6.44 -10.65 -13.27
N ASN A 24 -6.93 -11.84 -13.59
CA ASN A 24 -8.14 -12.35 -12.94
C ASN A 24 -7.76 -12.71 -11.51
N ALA A 25 -8.26 -11.97 -10.54
CA ALA A 25 -8.19 -12.37 -9.14
C ALA A 25 -9.11 -13.57 -8.96
N GLU A 26 -8.54 -14.76 -8.76
CA GLU A 26 -9.32 -15.92 -8.31
C GLU A 26 -9.91 -15.62 -6.91
N PRO A 27 -11.19 -15.98 -6.68
CA PRO A 27 -11.78 -15.88 -5.35
C PRO A 27 -11.02 -16.82 -4.41
N ILE A 28 -10.33 -16.25 -3.42
CA ILE A 28 -9.74 -17.00 -2.32
C ILE A 28 -10.91 -17.61 -1.53
N ASN A 29 -11.16 -18.91 -1.73
CA ASN A 29 -12.06 -19.68 -0.85
C ASN A 29 -11.49 -19.60 0.57
N SER A 30 -12.28 -19.09 1.51
CA SER A 30 -11.90 -18.84 2.90
C SER A 30 -11.78 -20.10 3.76
N GLU A 31 -11.55 -21.26 3.13
CA GLU A 31 -11.44 -22.55 3.79
C GLU A 31 -9.98 -22.99 3.64
N ASP A 32 -9.32 -23.14 4.80
CA ASP A 32 -7.87 -23.31 5.01
C ASP A 32 -7.01 -22.04 4.96
N GLU A 33 -7.15 -21.23 6.02
CA GLU A 33 -6.24 -20.13 6.34
C GLU A 33 -4.85 -20.67 6.72
N THR A 34 -4.02 -21.04 5.74
CA THR A 34 -2.60 -21.26 6.01
C THR A 34 -2.00 -19.99 6.61
N LYS A 35 -1.48 -20.07 7.84
CA LYS A 35 -0.72 -19.01 8.48
C LYS A 35 0.53 -18.73 7.65
N VAL A 36 0.45 -17.78 6.73
CA VAL A 36 1.58 -17.37 5.89
C VAL A 36 2.58 -16.64 6.78
N GLU A 37 3.76 -17.20 6.92
CA GLU A 37 4.89 -16.56 7.60
C GLU A 37 5.82 -15.97 6.53
N LEU A 38 6.15 -14.68 6.68
CA LEU A 38 7.04 -13.98 5.75
C LEU A 38 8.51 -14.31 6.05
N SER A 39 9.31 -14.45 4.99
CA SER A 39 10.77 -14.51 5.10
C SER A 39 11.35 -13.18 5.59
N ASP A 40 12.61 -13.20 6.02
CA ASP A 40 13.27 -11.98 6.50
C ASP A 40 13.55 -10.98 5.36
N GLU A 41 13.83 -11.46 4.16
CA GLU A 41 13.93 -10.62 2.95
C GLU A 41 12.59 -9.95 2.65
N GLN A 42 11.48 -10.70 2.69
CA GLN A 42 10.14 -10.17 2.45
C GLN A 42 9.76 -9.11 3.50
N LYS A 43 10.07 -9.35 4.78
CA LYS A 43 9.86 -8.36 5.85
C LYS A 43 10.71 -7.11 5.62
N LYS A 44 11.94 -7.25 5.14
CA LYS A 44 12.83 -6.12 4.85
C LYS A 44 12.32 -5.27 3.69
N GLU A 45 11.81 -5.90 2.63
CA GLU A 45 11.15 -5.20 1.53
C GLU A 45 9.92 -4.42 2.02
N LEU A 46 9.08 -5.04 2.85
CA LEU A 46 7.95 -4.37 3.46
C LEU A 46 8.37 -3.24 4.41
N ASP A 47 9.39 -3.41 5.24
CA ASP A 47 9.88 -2.37 6.16
C ASP A 47 10.30 -1.11 5.40
N ALA A 48 10.97 -1.26 4.25
CA ALA A 48 11.35 -0.14 3.40
C ALA A 48 10.10 0.60 2.88
N LEU A 49 9.14 -0.14 2.29
CA LEU A 49 7.90 0.44 1.77
C LEU A 49 7.08 1.14 2.87
N PHE A 50 6.99 0.55 4.05
CA PHE A 50 6.26 1.11 5.18
C PHE A 50 6.98 2.33 5.77
N THR A 51 8.30 2.36 5.76
CA THR A 51 9.07 3.54 6.17
C THR A 51 8.77 4.74 5.26
N ASP A 52 8.83 4.54 3.94
CA ASP A 52 8.52 5.59 2.97
C ASP A 52 7.07 6.08 3.10
N LEU A 53 6.13 5.14 3.32
CA LEU A 53 4.73 5.46 3.57
C LEU A 53 4.53 6.26 4.87
N LEU A 54 5.27 5.94 5.93
CA LEU A 54 5.23 6.64 7.21
C LEU A 54 5.67 8.09 7.03
N GLU A 55 6.83 8.31 6.40
CA GLU A 55 7.35 9.65 6.13
C GLU A 55 6.37 10.48 5.29
N THR A 56 5.84 9.88 4.23
CA THR A 56 4.84 10.52 3.36
C THR A 56 3.59 10.91 4.15
N ARG A 57 3.08 10.03 5.03
CA ARG A 57 1.92 10.33 5.87
C ARG A 57 2.19 11.44 6.88
N LYS A 58 3.39 11.49 7.48
CA LYS A 58 3.78 12.59 8.37
C LYS A 58 3.81 13.93 7.63
N ALA A 59 4.38 13.95 6.43
CA ALA A 59 4.41 15.14 5.57
C ALA A 59 2.99 15.63 5.24
N ILE A 60 2.06 14.73 4.89
CA ILE A 60 0.66 15.08 4.65
C ILE A 60 0.00 15.69 5.90
N ILE A 61 0.21 15.10 7.08
CA ILE A 61 -0.34 15.64 8.34
C ILE A 61 0.17 17.05 8.59
N ASN A 62 1.46 17.29 8.38
CA ASN A 62 2.06 18.62 8.53
C ASN A 62 1.50 19.62 7.51
N LYS A 63 1.28 19.21 6.25
CA LYS A 63 0.60 20.05 5.25
C LYS A 63 -0.83 20.38 5.65
N TYR A 64 -1.55 19.48 6.32
CA TYR A 64 -2.87 19.81 6.85
C TYR A 64 -2.83 20.84 7.99
N VAL A 65 -1.74 20.92 8.76
CA VAL A 65 -1.54 22.03 9.71
C VAL A 65 -1.27 23.33 8.96
N GLU A 66 -0.38 23.30 7.97
CA GLU A 66 -0.03 24.46 7.14
C GLU A 66 -1.26 25.05 6.42
N PHE A 67 -2.16 24.19 5.94
CA PHE A 67 -3.39 24.61 5.27
C PHE A 67 -4.53 24.96 6.23
N GLY A 68 -4.31 24.89 7.54
CA GLY A 68 -5.33 25.17 8.56
C GLY A 68 -6.44 24.13 8.66
N ILE A 69 -6.27 22.95 8.05
CA ILE A 69 -7.24 21.85 8.11
C ILE A 69 -7.19 21.16 9.49
N PHE A 70 -5.99 21.04 10.07
CA PHE A 70 -5.78 20.51 11.42
C PHE A 70 -5.18 21.57 12.35
N SER A 71 -5.58 21.54 13.62
CA SER A 71 -4.81 22.19 14.69
C SER A 71 -3.53 21.41 14.96
N GLN A 72 -2.54 22.09 15.56
CA GLN A 72 -1.28 21.45 15.97
C GLN A 72 -1.53 20.24 16.88
N GLU A 73 -2.39 20.39 17.90
CA GLU A 73 -2.74 19.30 18.82
C GLU A 73 -3.33 18.07 18.09
N LYS A 74 -4.20 18.30 17.10
CA LYS A 74 -4.79 17.22 16.30
C LYS A 74 -3.74 16.52 15.44
N ALA A 75 -2.78 17.27 14.90
CA ALA A 75 -1.67 16.71 14.15
C ALA A 75 -0.76 15.88 15.06
N ASP A 76 -0.37 16.39 16.23
CA ASP A 76 0.49 15.68 17.19
C ASP A 76 -0.13 14.35 17.62
N LYS A 77 -1.44 14.34 17.92
CA LYS A 77 -2.17 13.10 18.24
C LYS A 77 -2.15 12.10 17.09
N LYS A 78 -2.29 12.58 15.84
CA LYS A 78 -2.24 11.73 14.65
C LYS A 78 -0.85 11.17 14.39
N LEU A 79 0.20 11.99 14.55
CA LEU A 79 1.59 11.57 14.42
C LEU A 79 1.93 10.50 15.46
N SER A 80 1.55 10.70 16.72
CA SER A 80 1.75 9.71 17.80
C SER A 80 1.00 8.41 17.54
N TRP A 81 -0.26 8.48 17.10
CA TRP A 81 -1.03 7.29 16.73
C TRP A 81 -0.37 6.55 15.56
N LEU A 82 0.12 7.29 14.56
CA LEU A 82 0.79 6.74 13.39
C LEU A 82 2.03 5.95 13.82
N ASP A 83 2.93 6.56 14.59
CA ASP A 83 4.14 5.88 15.08
C ASP A 83 3.80 4.61 15.85
N LYS A 84 2.83 4.67 16.77
CA LYS A 84 2.37 3.51 17.53
C LYS A 84 1.80 2.40 16.63
N HIS A 85 1.06 2.78 15.58
CA HIS A 85 0.49 1.82 14.65
C HIS A 85 1.57 1.08 13.85
N TYR A 86 2.59 1.81 13.39
CA TYR A 86 3.72 1.22 12.67
C TYR A 86 4.55 0.27 13.54
N THR A 87 4.81 0.63 14.80
CA THR A 87 5.49 -0.28 15.75
C THR A 87 4.73 -1.59 15.88
N LYS A 88 3.42 -1.55 16.08
CA LYS A 88 2.59 -2.77 16.20
C LYS A 88 2.58 -3.61 14.94
N MET A 89 2.55 -2.96 13.78
CA MET A 89 2.61 -3.66 12.50
C MET A 89 3.95 -4.37 12.31
N LYS A 90 5.07 -3.74 12.70
CA LYS A 90 6.41 -4.35 12.70
C LYS A 90 6.50 -5.52 13.66
N GLU A 91 5.95 -5.39 14.86
CA GLU A 91 5.86 -6.48 15.86
C GLU A 91 5.05 -7.67 15.33
N ASN A 92 4.00 -7.43 14.55
CA ASN A 92 3.19 -8.48 13.93
C ASN A 92 3.77 -9.02 12.60
N GLY A 93 5.01 -8.65 12.27
CA GLY A 93 5.68 -9.10 11.04
C GLY A 93 4.99 -8.66 9.76
N TYR A 94 4.34 -7.49 9.76
CA TYR A 94 3.62 -6.91 8.61
C TYR A 94 2.42 -7.72 8.10
N VAL A 95 1.96 -8.71 8.87
CA VAL A 95 0.75 -9.48 8.53
C VAL A 95 -0.50 -8.73 9.04
N PRO A 96 -1.54 -8.49 8.22
CA PRO A 96 -2.78 -7.89 8.70
C PRO A 96 -3.48 -8.79 9.72
N MET A 97 -3.84 -8.23 10.88
CA MET A 97 -4.59 -8.96 11.91
C MET A 97 -6.02 -9.19 11.41
N LYS A 98 -6.41 -10.45 11.18
CA LYS A 98 -7.79 -10.80 10.82
C LYS A 98 -8.70 -10.59 12.04
N GLY A 99 -9.75 -9.76 11.92
CA GLY A 99 -10.87 -9.78 12.89
C GLY A 99 -11.37 -8.46 13.49
N ALA A 100 -10.97 -7.27 13.01
CA ALA A 100 -11.42 -6.01 13.63
C ALA A 100 -12.71 -5.39 13.03
N HIS A 101 -13.34 -6.01 12.03
CA HIS A 101 -14.55 -5.48 11.38
C HIS A 101 -15.81 -6.28 11.77
N LYS A 102 -16.16 -6.30 13.06
CA LYS A 102 -17.58 -6.45 13.43
C LYS A 102 -18.21 -5.07 13.34
N HIS A 103 -18.69 -4.70 12.15
CA HIS A 103 -19.62 -3.59 12.03
C HIS A 103 -20.85 -3.95 12.86
N LYS A 104 -20.98 -3.34 14.04
CA LYS A 104 -22.23 -3.35 14.79
C LYS A 104 -23.18 -2.51 13.93
N GLY A 105 -24.08 -3.16 13.19
CA GLY A 105 -25.13 -2.46 12.45
C GLY A 105 -26.00 -1.72 13.46
N GLU A 106 -25.74 -0.43 13.65
CA GLU A 106 -26.66 0.46 14.36
C GLU A 106 -27.88 0.65 13.45
N ASN A 107 -28.92 -0.15 13.71
CA ASN A 107 -30.26 0.14 13.25
C ASN A 107 -30.71 1.47 13.87
N HIS A 108 -30.51 2.58 13.14
CA HIS A 108 -31.31 3.78 13.36
C HIS A 108 -32.75 3.42 12.97
N LYS A 109 -33.62 3.25 13.97
CA LYS A 109 -35.07 3.31 13.78
C LYS A 109 -35.48 4.76 14.04
N ASP A 110 -36.09 5.36 13.03
CA ASP A 110 -36.80 6.63 13.08
C ASP A 110 -38.01 6.59 14.02
#